data_AF-A0A962BFB8-F1
#
_entry.id   AF-A0A962BFB8-F1
#
_cell.length_a   1.000
_cell.length_b   1.000
_cell.length_c   1.000
_cell.angle_alpha   90.00
_cell.angle_beta   90.00
_cell.angle_gamma   90.00
#
_symmetry.space_group_name_H-M   'P 1'
#
loop_
_entity.id
_entity.type
_entity.pdbx_description
1 polymer ?
#
loop_
_entity_poly.entity_id
_entity_poly.type
_entity_poly.pdbx_seq_one_letter_code
_entity_poly.pdbx_strand_id
1 'polypeptide(L)'
;MGLFSSLFGSNRSKPTDNGSASSFEEEKKIALNGSEAQRRELAVSPSTSREILCYMAVKDRNEDIRFILAERLAKLLPDLSTDKQGKVYKYIVEALSVLALDEVIKIRVALSSVLKDYADAPPDIVKKLARDIERQVSEPILRYCLALPDEDLLDILKTAPKDWAIEAIAERPVISQPVSGAVLDTGNIKAGHRLIENSGADISLDDLKRIVEKAKDYPEWQKPIAMRKNLPKEIMQELTGFVEKSVKTILLDATDYSQEEMDEITTNVVRRVEFADEKREKVQDRVLRYYKEGRLDNEIIQDALSVRDTDFVICSLAALIGTTAQTIREIIQMKSAKAVVALAWKAGLSMRTALRLQQELAQIPHTDIIYPRGGTDYPLTDDDLNWQLDFMNLGQTQK
;
A
#
# COMPACT_ATOMS: atom_id res chain seq x y z
N MET A 1 11.99 -43.37 6.87
CA MET A 1 12.75 -43.99 5.76
C MET A 1 13.36 -42.87 4.94
N GLY A 2 14.69 -42.68 5.01
CA GLY A 2 15.32 -41.48 4.48
C GLY A 2 15.26 -41.37 2.95
N LEU A 3 15.19 -40.14 2.45
CA LEU A 3 15.25 -39.67 1.06
C LEU A 3 16.09 -40.49 0.06
N PHE A 4 17.26 -40.93 0.50
CA PHE A 4 18.21 -41.64 -0.35
C PHE A 4 18.22 -43.16 -0.10
N SER A 5 17.37 -43.67 0.79
CA SER A 5 17.29 -45.11 1.09
C SER A 5 17.01 -45.97 -0.15
N SER A 6 16.35 -45.43 -1.18
CA SER A 6 16.13 -46.12 -2.46
C SER A 6 17.30 -46.02 -3.46
N LEU A 7 18.23 -45.08 -3.26
CA LEU A 7 19.48 -44.94 -4.02
C LEU A 7 20.61 -45.81 -3.43
N PHE A 8 20.53 -46.09 -2.12
CA PHE A 8 21.50 -46.89 -1.36
C PHE A 8 20.94 -48.24 -0.86
N GLY A 9 19.70 -48.59 -1.20
CA GLY A 9 19.08 -49.89 -0.90
C GLY A 9 19.53 -50.99 -1.88
N SER A 10 19.60 -52.24 -1.41
CA SER A 10 20.29 -53.36 -2.07
C SER A 10 19.72 -53.86 -3.40
N ASN A 11 18.76 -53.17 -4.03
CA ASN A 11 18.19 -53.60 -5.31
C ASN A 11 17.66 -52.41 -6.12
N ARG A 12 18.49 -51.87 -7.02
CA ARG A 12 17.99 -51.29 -8.28
C ARG A 12 18.55 -52.11 -9.42
N SER A 13 17.64 -52.65 -10.23
CA SER A 13 17.91 -53.28 -11.51
C SER A 13 18.72 -52.34 -12.40
N LYS A 14 19.83 -52.89 -12.93
CA LYS A 14 20.80 -52.25 -13.82
C LYS A 14 20.12 -51.37 -14.88
N PRO A 15 20.59 -50.12 -15.11
CA PRO A 15 20.37 -49.45 -16.38
C PRO A 15 21.06 -50.28 -17.46
N THR A 16 20.34 -50.57 -18.54
CA THR A 16 20.87 -51.29 -19.71
C THR A 16 21.77 -50.37 -20.53
N ASP A 17 22.95 -50.05 -20.00
CA ASP A 17 24.06 -49.50 -20.77
C ASP A 17 25.37 -49.72 -19.98
N ASN A 18 26.22 -50.65 -20.43
CA ASN A 18 27.33 -51.20 -19.63
C ASN A 18 28.43 -50.17 -19.25
N GLY A 19 28.46 -48.98 -19.87
CA GLY A 19 29.40 -47.92 -19.54
C GLY A 19 28.93 -46.94 -18.45
N SER A 20 27.63 -46.61 -18.42
CA SER A 20 27.08 -45.60 -17.48
C SER A 20 26.88 -46.15 -16.06
N ALA A 21 26.57 -47.45 -15.95
CA ALA A 21 26.39 -48.12 -14.65
C ALA A 21 27.70 -48.22 -13.84
N SER A 22 28.85 -48.32 -14.52
CA SER A 22 30.16 -48.37 -13.86
C SER A 22 30.56 -47.00 -13.28
N SER A 23 30.31 -45.91 -14.03
CA SER A 23 30.59 -44.54 -13.57
C SER A 23 29.75 -44.19 -12.33
N PHE A 24 28.46 -44.50 -12.36
CA PHE A 24 27.57 -44.19 -11.24
C PHE A 24 27.95 -44.90 -9.93
N GLU A 25 28.32 -46.18 -9.98
CA GLU A 25 28.75 -46.92 -8.78
C GLU A 25 30.10 -46.42 -8.25
N GLU A 26 30.99 -45.95 -9.11
CA GLU A 26 32.25 -45.31 -8.71
C GLU A 26 32.02 -43.95 -8.05
N GLU A 27 31.20 -43.09 -8.67
CA GLU A 27 30.76 -41.81 -8.10
C GLU A 27 30.10 -42.01 -6.72
N LYS A 28 29.25 -43.03 -6.60
CA LYS A 28 28.59 -43.40 -5.34
C LYS A 28 29.60 -43.83 -4.26
N LYS A 29 30.60 -44.62 -4.62
CA LYS A 29 31.66 -45.05 -3.69
C LYS A 29 32.48 -43.84 -3.19
N ILE A 30 32.81 -42.91 -4.09
CA ILE A 30 33.51 -41.67 -3.76
C ILE A 30 32.64 -40.79 -2.85
N ALA A 31 31.37 -40.60 -3.16
CA ALA A 31 30.46 -39.79 -2.35
C ALA A 31 30.30 -40.32 -0.91
N LEU A 32 30.32 -41.64 -0.72
CA LEU A 32 30.19 -42.28 0.59
C LEU A 32 31.50 -42.26 1.40
N ASN A 33 32.61 -42.65 0.80
CA ASN A 33 33.85 -43.00 1.51
C ASN A 33 35.12 -42.36 0.92
N GLY A 34 34.99 -41.54 -0.12
CA GLY A 34 36.12 -40.87 -0.76
C GLY A 34 36.78 -39.81 0.14
N SER A 35 38.01 -39.44 -0.21
CA SER A 35 38.69 -38.32 0.43
C SER A 35 37.96 -37.00 0.15
N GLU A 36 38.22 -35.97 0.95
CA GLU A 36 37.66 -34.64 0.70
C GLU A 36 38.00 -34.12 -0.70
N ALA A 37 39.24 -34.31 -1.16
CA ALA A 37 39.67 -33.90 -2.50
C ALA A 37 38.87 -34.62 -3.60
N GLN A 38 38.65 -35.94 -3.46
CA GLN A 38 37.87 -36.71 -4.42
C GLN A 38 36.40 -36.28 -4.44
N ARG A 39 35.80 -36.04 -3.27
CA ARG A 39 34.41 -35.57 -3.17
C ARG A 39 34.26 -34.14 -3.72
N ARG A 40 35.26 -33.28 -3.53
CA ARG A 40 35.30 -31.94 -4.11
C ARG A 40 35.39 -31.98 -5.63
N GLU A 41 36.26 -32.83 -6.18
CA GLU A 41 36.37 -33.05 -7.64
C GLU A 41 35.03 -33.53 -8.22
N LEU A 42 34.38 -34.48 -7.52
CA LEU A 42 33.07 -34.98 -7.88
C LEU A 42 31.98 -33.88 -7.84
N ALA A 43 32.03 -32.97 -6.87
CA ALA A 43 31.08 -31.86 -6.75
C ALA A 43 31.20 -30.83 -7.89
N VAL A 44 32.39 -30.65 -8.46
CA VAL A 44 32.65 -29.68 -9.54
C VAL A 44 32.51 -30.32 -10.92
N SER A 45 32.72 -31.64 -11.05
CA SER A 45 32.72 -32.34 -12.34
C SER A 45 31.37 -32.25 -13.08
N PRO A 46 31.31 -31.73 -14.32
CA PRO A 46 30.06 -31.61 -15.10
C PRO A 46 29.34 -32.94 -15.36
N SER A 47 30.07 -34.06 -15.39
CA SER A 47 29.53 -35.38 -15.72
C SER A 47 28.89 -36.10 -14.53
N THR A 48 29.07 -35.60 -13.30
CA THR A 48 28.53 -36.23 -12.09
C THR A 48 27.02 -36.36 -12.14
N SER A 49 26.51 -37.54 -11.78
CA SER A 49 25.07 -37.81 -11.70
C SER A 49 24.37 -36.84 -10.74
N ARG A 50 23.21 -36.33 -11.16
CA ARG A 50 22.38 -35.40 -10.38
C ARG A 50 21.96 -36.00 -9.04
N GLU A 51 21.68 -37.29 -9.00
CA GLU A 51 21.34 -38.01 -7.77
C GLU A 51 22.50 -38.00 -6.75
N ILE A 52 23.74 -38.16 -7.25
CA ILE A 52 24.95 -38.08 -6.40
C ILE A 52 25.17 -36.67 -5.90
N LEU A 53 25.00 -35.65 -6.76
CA LEU A 53 25.07 -34.24 -6.34
C LEU A 53 24.04 -33.91 -5.25
N CYS A 54 22.79 -34.34 -5.42
CA CYS A 54 21.73 -34.18 -4.41
C CYS A 54 22.07 -34.90 -3.10
N TYR A 55 22.60 -36.12 -3.16
CA TYR A 55 23.02 -36.85 -1.97
C TYR A 55 24.11 -36.11 -1.21
N MET A 56 25.16 -35.68 -1.91
CA MET A 56 26.28 -34.97 -1.29
C MET A 56 25.85 -33.62 -0.74
N ALA A 57 24.96 -32.89 -1.42
CA ALA A 57 24.42 -31.63 -0.92
C ALA A 57 23.76 -31.81 0.47
N VAL A 58 23.06 -32.91 0.68
CA VAL A 58 22.35 -33.20 1.93
C VAL A 58 23.23 -33.84 3.00
N LYS A 59 24.25 -34.61 2.62
CA LYS A 59 24.99 -35.50 3.53
C LYS A 59 26.47 -35.21 3.69
N ASP A 60 27.06 -34.36 2.86
CA ASP A 60 28.49 -34.08 2.96
C ASP A 60 28.79 -33.30 4.25
N ARG A 61 29.76 -33.77 5.01
CA ARG A 61 30.26 -33.14 6.23
C ARG A 61 31.05 -31.85 5.99
N ASN A 62 31.62 -31.68 4.79
CA ASN A 62 32.44 -30.51 4.47
C ASN A 62 31.57 -29.37 3.92
N GLU A 63 31.64 -28.21 4.55
CA GLU A 63 30.84 -27.03 4.19
C GLU A 63 31.18 -26.45 2.82
N ASP A 64 32.45 -26.47 2.40
CA ASP A 64 32.87 -25.98 1.09
C ASP A 64 32.30 -26.84 -0.04
N ILE A 65 32.20 -28.17 0.17
CA ILE A 65 31.57 -29.07 -0.78
C ILE A 65 30.07 -28.79 -0.87
N ARG A 66 29.38 -28.64 0.27
CA ARG A 66 27.95 -28.29 0.27
C ARG A 66 27.70 -26.92 -0.37
N PHE A 67 28.58 -25.95 -0.15
CA PHE A 67 28.53 -24.63 -0.79
C PHE A 67 28.61 -24.72 -2.32
N ILE A 68 29.59 -25.46 -2.85
CA ILE A 68 29.72 -25.70 -4.31
C ILE A 68 28.44 -26.34 -4.86
N LEU A 69 27.91 -27.32 -4.14
CA LEU A 69 26.70 -28.03 -4.56
C LEU A 69 25.45 -27.16 -4.50
N ALA A 70 25.35 -26.25 -3.52
CA ALA A 70 24.24 -25.30 -3.42
C ALA A 70 24.16 -24.40 -4.66
N GLU A 71 25.29 -23.77 -5.04
CA GLU A 71 25.34 -22.94 -6.25
C GLU A 71 25.03 -23.75 -7.50
N ARG A 72 25.63 -24.94 -7.62
CA ARG A 72 25.47 -25.79 -8.80
C ARG A 72 24.03 -26.27 -8.96
N LEU A 73 23.43 -26.80 -7.91
CA LEU A 73 22.06 -27.31 -7.94
C LEU A 73 21.04 -26.19 -8.20
N ALA A 74 21.25 -24.99 -7.62
CA ALA A 74 20.39 -23.84 -7.88
C ALA A 74 20.47 -23.40 -9.36
N LYS A 75 21.67 -23.39 -9.96
CA LYS A 75 21.87 -23.07 -11.38
C LYS A 75 21.28 -24.10 -12.35
N LEU A 76 21.03 -25.33 -11.91
CA LEU A 76 20.39 -26.37 -12.73
C LEU A 76 18.86 -26.25 -12.77
N LEU A 77 18.23 -25.48 -11.87
CA LEU A 77 16.77 -25.37 -11.79
C LEU A 77 16.11 -24.85 -13.08
N PRO A 78 16.61 -23.79 -13.75
CA PRO A 78 15.98 -23.27 -14.97
C PRO A 78 15.87 -24.32 -16.07
N ASP A 79 16.90 -25.14 -16.27
CA ASP A 79 16.97 -26.17 -17.30
C ASP A 79 15.98 -27.33 -17.06
N LEU A 80 15.58 -27.54 -15.81
CA LEU A 80 14.70 -28.63 -15.38
C LEU A 80 13.23 -28.22 -15.26
N SER A 81 12.93 -26.93 -15.44
CA SER A 81 11.61 -26.34 -15.22
C SER A 81 10.52 -26.84 -16.18
N THR A 82 10.88 -27.48 -17.29
CA THR A 82 9.95 -28.06 -18.28
C THR A 82 9.24 -29.33 -17.79
N ASP A 83 9.84 -30.07 -16.83
CA ASP A 83 9.22 -31.25 -16.20
C ASP A 83 9.28 -31.14 -14.66
N LYS A 84 8.47 -30.23 -14.11
CA LYS A 84 8.32 -30.04 -12.65
C LYS A 84 7.81 -31.30 -11.93
N GLN A 85 7.29 -32.30 -12.65
CA GLN A 85 6.84 -33.58 -12.08
C GLN A 85 7.91 -34.68 -12.12
N GLY A 86 8.99 -34.46 -12.87
CA GLY A 86 10.11 -35.36 -13.04
C GLY A 86 10.78 -35.70 -11.70
N LYS A 87 11.22 -36.96 -11.56
CA LYS A 87 11.90 -37.44 -10.35
C LYS A 87 13.15 -36.61 -10.02
N VAL A 88 13.89 -36.20 -11.04
CA VAL A 88 15.14 -35.41 -10.91
C VAL A 88 14.86 -34.03 -10.32
N TYR A 89 13.82 -33.34 -10.81
CA TYR A 89 13.41 -32.04 -10.27
C TYR A 89 13.08 -32.15 -8.77
N LYS A 90 12.29 -33.16 -8.38
CA LYS A 90 11.94 -33.40 -6.97
C LYS A 90 13.16 -33.60 -6.09
N TYR A 91 14.14 -34.41 -6.50
CA TYR A 91 15.37 -34.62 -5.73
C TYR A 91 16.17 -33.32 -5.55
N ILE A 92 16.24 -32.49 -6.59
CA ILE A 92 16.97 -31.22 -6.54
C ILE A 92 16.26 -30.23 -5.62
N VAL A 93 14.95 -30.03 -5.77
CA VAL A 93 14.16 -29.15 -4.90
C VAL A 93 14.25 -29.58 -3.44
N GLU A 94 14.24 -30.88 -3.17
CA GLU A 94 14.36 -31.40 -1.81
C GLU A 94 15.77 -31.22 -1.24
N ALA A 95 16.82 -31.45 -2.03
CA ALA A 95 18.20 -31.17 -1.62
C ALA A 95 18.42 -29.67 -1.33
N LEU A 96 17.92 -28.79 -2.20
CA LEU A 96 17.95 -27.34 -2.01
C LEU A 96 17.12 -26.91 -0.79
N SER A 97 16.00 -27.59 -0.51
CA SER A 97 15.17 -27.33 0.68
C SER A 97 15.90 -27.67 1.98
N VAL A 98 16.78 -28.68 1.98
CA VAL A 98 17.65 -28.98 3.12
C VAL A 98 18.75 -27.93 3.24
N LEU A 99 19.42 -27.59 2.14
CA LEU A 99 20.47 -26.57 2.12
C LEU A 99 19.96 -25.16 2.51
N ALA A 100 18.70 -24.85 2.25
CA ALA A 100 18.05 -23.61 2.69
C ALA A 100 17.86 -23.53 4.21
N LEU A 101 18.03 -24.65 4.93
CA LEU A 101 18.02 -24.74 6.38
C LEU A 101 19.40 -25.15 6.94
N ASP A 102 20.45 -25.09 6.11
CA ASP A 102 21.82 -25.44 6.53
C ASP A 102 22.29 -24.50 7.65
N GLU A 103 23.04 -25.03 8.61
CA GLU A 103 23.61 -24.24 9.71
C GLU A 103 24.61 -23.19 9.21
N VAL A 104 25.26 -23.44 8.06
CA VAL A 104 26.27 -22.56 7.49
C VAL A 104 25.61 -21.44 6.68
N ILE A 105 25.71 -20.21 7.19
CA ILE A 105 25.11 -19.00 6.57
C ILE A 105 25.56 -18.83 5.11
N LYS A 106 26.83 -19.07 4.80
CA LYS A 106 27.38 -18.92 3.43
C LYS A 106 26.62 -19.77 2.40
N ILE A 107 26.16 -20.96 2.78
CA ILE A 107 25.39 -21.86 1.92
C ILE A 107 24.01 -21.27 1.64
N ARG A 108 23.32 -20.79 2.69
CA ARG A 108 22.01 -20.15 2.55
C ARG A 108 22.07 -18.85 1.73
N VAL A 109 23.15 -18.07 1.90
CA VAL A 109 23.43 -16.88 1.09
C VAL A 109 23.65 -17.25 -0.38
N ALA A 110 24.38 -18.33 -0.68
CA ALA A 110 24.59 -18.81 -2.05
C ALA A 110 23.28 -19.24 -2.73
N LEU A 111 22.35 -19.83 -1.96
CA LEU A 111 21.02 -20.13 -2.49
C LEU A 111 20.21 -18.86 -2.75
N SER A 112 20.18 -17.94 -1.79
CA SER A 112 19.44 -16.68 -1.91
C SER A 112 19.92 -15.85 -3.10
N SER A 113 21.24 -15.78 -3.32
CA SER A 113 21.83 -15.01 -4.41
C SER A 113 21.42 -15.50 -5.80
N VAL A 114 21.20 -16.82 -5.96
CA VAL A 114 20.75 -17.42 -7.22
C VAL A 114 19.22 -17.37 -7.35
N LEU A 115 18.49 -17.73 -6.29
CA LEU A 115 17.04 -17.89 -6.35
C LEU A 115 16.27 -16.56 -6.40
N LYS A 116 16.87 -15.45 -5.93
CA LYS A 116 16.24 -14.13 -6.00
C LYS A 116 15.89 -13.70 -7.43
N ASP A 117 16.67 -14.13 -8.42
CA ASP A 117 16.52 -13.73 -9.83
C ASP A 117 15.75 -14.78 -10.65
N TYR A 118 15.27 -15.86 -10.00
CA TYR A 118 14.59 -16.96 -10.68
C TYR A 118 13.08 -16.92 -10.46
N ALA A 119 12.33 -16.57 -11.51
CA ALA A 119 10.87 -16.41 -11.45
C ALA A 119 10.10 -17.69 -11.08
N ASP A 120 10.64 -18.86 -11.46
CA ASP A 120 10.06 -20.18 -11.19
C ASP A 120 10.69 -20.86 -9.95
N ALA A 121 11.33 -20.09 -9.07
CA ALA A 121 11.96 -20.61 -7.87
C ALA A 121 10.95 -21.43 -7.02
N PRO A 122 11.35 -22.60 -6.48
CA PRO A 122 10.45 -23.43 -5.70
C PRO A 122 9.86 -22.64 -4.49
N PRO A 123 8.53 -22.46 -4.42
CA PRO A 123 7.92 -21.56 -3.45
C PRO A 123 8.31 -21.86 -2.00
N ASP A 124 8.34 -23.13 -1.61
CA ASP A 124 8.69 -23.55 -0.24
C ASP A 124 10.11 -23.16 0.18
N ILE A 125 11.05 -23.13 -0.78
CA ILE A 125 12.44 -22.74 -0.52
C ILE A 125 12.52 -21.22 -0.35
N VAL A 126 11.88 -20.47 -1.25
CA VAL A 126 11.83 -19.01 -1.20
C VAL A 126 11.16 -18.54 0.09
N LYS A 127 10.04 -19.15 0.48
CA LYS A 127 9.32 -18.86 1.74
C LYS A 127 10.20 -19.06 2.98
N LYS A 128 11.05 -20.08 3.00
CA LYS A 128 12.01 -20.35 4.10
C LYS A 128 13.12 -19.29 4.13
N LEU A 129 13.77 -19.04 2.99
CA LEU A 129 14.85 -18.05 2.88
C LEU A 129 14.36 -16.64 3.21
N ALA A 130 13.13 -16.28 2.81
CA ALA A 130 12.51 -14.98 3.13
C ALA A 130 12.32 -14.75 4.64
N ARG A 131 12.15 -15.84 5.41
CA ARG A 131 11.96 -15.83 6.87
C ARG A 131 13.23 -16.16 7.64
N ASP A 132 14.38 -16.19 6.97
CA ASP A 132 15.67 -16.40 7.63
C ASP A 132 15.95 -15.28 8.64
N ILE A 133 16.58 -15.63 9.75
CA ILE A 133 16.94 -14.69 10.80
C ILE A 133 18.11 -13.78 10.38
N GLU A 134 18.92 -14.26 9.44
CA GLU A 134 20.10 -13.58 8.91
C GLU A 134 19.72 -12.69 7.72
N ARG A 135 19.91 -11.38 7.89
CA ARG A 135 19.61 -10.37 6.86
C ARG A 135 20.22 -10.70 5.50
N GLN A 136 21.46 -11.16 5.46
CA GLN A 136 22.19 -11.48 4.22
C GLN A 136 21.51 -12.59 3.40
N VAL A 137 20.68 -13.42 4.03
CA VAL A 137 19.92 -14.50 3.38
C VAL A 137 18.55 -14.00 2.93
N SER A 138 17.81 -13.34 3.81
CA SER A 138 16.41 -12.97 3.59
C SER A 138 16.23 -11.70 2.76
N GLU A 139 17.09 -10.68 2.92
CA GLU A 139 16.96 -9.39 2.23
C GLU A 139 16.90 -9.51 0.69
N PRO A 140 17.76 -10.30 0.02
CA PRO A 140 17.68 -10.45 -1.44
C PRO A 140 16.36 -11.08 -1.89
N ILE A 141 15.82 -12.01 -1.10
CA ILE A 141 14.54 -12.66 -1.40
C ILE A 141 13.38 -11.69 -1.24
N LEU A 142 13.32 -10.99 -0.10
CA LEU A 142 12.29 -10.00 0.18
C LEU A 142 12.28 -8.87 -0.85
N ARG A 143 13.46 -8.47 -1.34
CA ARG A 143 13.61 -7.34 -2.26
C ARG A 143 13.46 -7.69 -3.74
N TYR A 144 13.95 -8.84 -4.20
CA TYR A 144 14.04 -9.10 -5.64
C TYR A 144 13.24 -10.32 -6.11
N CYS A 145 12.93 -11.27 -5.23
CA CYS A 145 12.32 -12.53 -5.65
C CYS A 145 10.84 -12.37 -6.02
N LEU A 146 10.53 -12.48 -7.32
CA LEU A 146 9.17 -12.46 -7.85
C LEU A 146 8.37 -13.73 -7.53
N ALA A 147 9.06 -14.84 -7.25
CA ALA A 147 8.43 -16.11 -6.87
C ALA A 147 7.84 -16.09 -5.45
N LEU A 148 8.16 -15.07 -4.63
CA LEU A 148 7.55 -14.85 -3.31
C LEU A 148 6.21 -14.12 -3.49
N PRO A 149 5.06 -14.76 -3.21
CA PRO A 149 3.75 -14.16 -3.44
C PRO A 149 3.39 -13.15 -2.35
N ASP A 150 2.44 -12.27 -2.68
CA ASP A 150 1.97 -11.22 -1.78
C ASP A 150 1.43 -11.76 -0.45
N GLU A 151 0.79 -12.93 -0.44
CA GLU A 151 0.31 -13.58 0.79
C GLU A 151 1.43 -13.76 1.83
N ASP A 152 2.64 -14.10 1.38
CA ASP A 152 3.79 -14.29 2.27
C ASP A 152 4.41 -12.96 2.69
N LEU A 153 4.46 -11.98 1.79
CA LEU A 153 4.92 -10.63 2.12
C LEU A 153 4.03 -10.01 3.21
N LEU A 154 2.71 -10.16 3.06
CA LEU A 154 1.72 -9.69 4.03
C LEU A 154 1.85 -10.42 5.37
N ASP A 155 2.06 -11.74 5.36
CA ASP A 155 2.31 -12.52 6.58
C ASP A 155 3.58 -12.05 7.31
N ILE A 156 4.68 -11.84 6.57
CA ILE A 156 5.93 -11.33 7.13
C ILE A 156 5.73 -9.94 7.74
N LEU A 157 5.06 -9.01 7.05
CA LEU A 157 4.79 -7.67 7.58
C LEU A 157 3.92 -7.69 8.85
N LYS A 158 2.95 -8.61 8.95
CA LYS A 158 2.10 -8.77 10.15
C LYS A 158 2.88 -9.23 11.37
N THR A 159 4.00 -9.92 11.20
CA THR A 159 4.82 -10.38 12.32
C THR A 159 5.71 -9.29 12.93
N ALA A 160 5.54 -8.03 12.51
CA ALA A 160 6.37 -6.89 12.92
C ALA A 160 7.87 -7.18 12.75
N PRO A 161 8.32 -7.38 11.49
CA PRO A 161 9.69 -7.79 11.23
C PRO A 161 10.67 -6.63 11.52
N LYS A 162 11.96 -6.93 11.51
CA LYS A 162 13.02 -5.91 11.67
C LYS A 162 12.87 -4.82 10.59
N ASP A 163 13.21 -3.58 10.91
CA ASP A 163 13.08 -2.41 10.01
C ASP A 163 13.62 -2.65 8.59
N TRP A 164 14.80 -3.26 8.47
CA TRP A 164 15.42 -3.55 7.17
C TRP A 164 14.58 -4.49 6.29
N ALA A 165 13.75 -5.35 6.88
CA ALA A 165 12.89 -6.25 6.12
C ALA A 165 11.70 -5.49 5.52
N ILE A 166 11.13 -4.54 6.27
CA ILE A 166 10.07 -3.66 5.80
C ILE A 166 10.61 -2.78 4.66
N GLU A 167 11.81 -2.19 4.85
CA GLU A 167 12.51 -1.41 3.82
C GLU A 167 12.80 -2.25 2.57
N ALA A 168 13.27 -3.50 2.72
CA ALA A 168 13.52 -4.40 1.59
C ALA A 168 12.25 -4.71 0.79
N ILE A 169 11.11 -4.89 1.46
CA ILE A 169 9.81 -5.10 0.79
C ILE A 169 9.37 -3.82 0.07
N ALA A 170 9.53 -2.65 0.68
CA ALA A 170 9.20 -1.35 0.10
C ALA A 170 10.04 -1.00 -1.15
N GLU A 171 11.27 -1.54 -1.23
CA GLU A 171 12.20 -1.36 -2.35
C GLU A 171 12.05 -2.41 -3.46
N ARG A 172 11.03 -3.30 -3.40
CA ARG A 172 10.77 -4.27 -4.47
C ARG A 172 10.45 -3.56 -5.79
N PRO A 173 10.90 -4.07 -6.96
CA PRO A 173 10.62 -3.42 -8.25
C PRO A 173 9.13 -3.22 -8.57
N VAL A 174 8.28 -4.12 -8.09
CA VAL A 174 6.82 -4.05 -8.21
C VAL A 174 6.20 -4.44 -6.88
N ILE A 175 5.23 -3.65 -6.40
CA ILE A 175 4.50 -3.88 -5.15
C ILE A 175 3.02 -3.67 -5.43
N SER A 176 2.18 -4.61 -5.01
CA SER A 176 0.73 -4.51 -5.13
C SER A 176 0.12 -3.59 -4.07
N GLN A 177 -1.08 -3.07 -4.32
CA GLN A 177 -1.79 -2.19 -3.37
C GLN A 177 -1.91 -2.77 -1.95
N PRO A 178 -2.27 -4.06 -1.76
CA PRO A 178 -2.35 -4.63 -0.41
C PRO A 178 -1.02 -4.61 0.34
N VAL A 179 0.09 -4.89 -0.36
CA VAL A 179 1.43 -4.90 0.25
C VAL A 179 1.90 -3.47 0.54
N SER A 180 1.62 -2.51 -0.36
CA SER A 180 1.88 -1.08 -0.14
C SER A 180 1.19 -0.56 1.12
N GLY A 181 -0.10 -0.85 1.27
CA GLY A 181 -0.87 -0.51 2.48
C GLY A 181 -0.28 -1.15 3.73
N ALA A 182 0.06 -2.44 3.67
CA ALA A 182 0.67 -3.15 4.80
C ALA A 182 2.04 -2.59 5.20
N VAL A 183 2.86 -2.12 4.25
CA VAL A 183 4.12 -1.42 4.54
C VAL A 183 3.84 -0.12 5.30
N LEU A 184 2.85 0.67 4.88
CA LEU A 184 2.48 1.92 5.57
C LEU A 184 1.93 1.67 6.99
N ASP A 185 1.19 0.57 7.17
CA ASP A 185 0.61 0.15 8.45
C ASP A 185 1.66 -0.19 9.49
N THR A 186 2.87 -0.59 9.08
CA THR A 186 3.99 -0.81 10.02
C THR A 186 4.42 0.46 10.75
N GLY A 187 4.11 1.65 10.21
CA GLY A 187 4.55 2.93 10.76
C GLY A 187 6.05 3.23 10.58
N ASN A 188 6.80 2.37 9.88
CA ASN A 188 8.22 2.60 9.62
C ASN A 188 8.41 3.75 8.61
N ILE A 189 9.00 4.86 9.08
CA ILE A 189 9.15 6.10 8.29
C ILE A 189 10.09 5.92 7.09
N LYS A 190 11.17 5.15 7.26
CA LYS A 190 12.13 4.89 6.17
C LYS A 190 11.50 4.04 5.08
N ALA A 191 10.80 2.97 5.46
CA ALA A 191 10.08 2.12 4.52
C ALA A 191 8.97 2.89 3.80
N GLY A 192 8.24 3.76 4.50
CA GLY A 192 7.28 4.67 3.88
C GLY A 192 7.92 5.58 2.83
N HIS A 193 9.06 6.22 3.15
CA HIS A 193 9.82 7.02 2.18
C HIS A 193 10.24 6.19 0.95
N ARG A 194 10.78 4.97 1.17
CA ARG A 194 11.16 4.07 0.07
C ARG A 194 9.99 3.67 -0.81
N LEU A 195 8.84 3.39 -0.22
CA LEU A 195 7.61 3.05 -0.94
C LEU A 195 7.14 4.21 -1.82
N ILE A 196 7.22 5.45 -1.32
CA ILE A 196 6.80 6.64 -2.07
C ILE A 196 7.73 6.89 -3.27
N GLU A 197 9.05 6.77 -3.07
CA GLU A 197 10.07 6.86 -4.14
C GLU A 197 9.93 5.75 -5.18
N ASN A 198 9.36 4.61 -4.80
CA ASN A 198 9.22 3.46 -5.66
C ASN A 198 8.13 3.67 -6.73
N SER A 199 8.56 4.02 -7.94
CA SER A 199 7.67 4.20 -9.09
C SER A 199 6.92 2.93 -9.54
N GLY A 200 7.37 1.74 -9.12
CA GLY A 200 6.71 0.47 -9.38
C GLY A 200 5.75 0.01 -8.28
N ALA A 201 5.63 0.77 -7.19
CA ALA A 201 4.63 0.52 -6.17
C ALA A 201 3.25 1.02 -6.62
N ASP A 202 2.28 0.11 -6.66
CA ASP A 202 0.87 0.44 -6.80
C ASP A 202 0.32 0.85 -5.42
N ILE A 203 -0.18 2.07 -5.32
CA ILE A 203 -0.64 2.67 -4.07
C ILE A 203 -2.09 3.11 -4.28
N SER A 204 -2.97 2.64 -3.40
CA SER A 204 -4.39 2.99 -3.46
C SER A 204 -4.61 4.49 -3.21
N LEU A 205 -5.75 5.03 -3.66
CA LEU A 205 -6.11 6.44 -3.40
C LEU A 205 -6.19 6.72 -1.89
N ASP A 206 -6.72 5.78 -1.11
CA ASP A 206 -6.83 5.92 0.34
C ASP A 206 -5.44 5.94 1.01
N ASP A 207 -4.51 5.10 0.55
CA ASP A 207 -3.14 5.11 1.05
C ASP A 207 -2.38 6.38 0.62
N LEU A 208 -2.63 6.91 -0.57
CA LEU A 208 -2.08 8.23 -0.97
C LEU A 208 -2.58 9.34 -0.04
N LYS A 209 -3.87 9.35 0.33
CA LYS A 209 -4.41 10.32 1.32
C LYS A 209 -3.70 10.18 2.67
N ARG A 210 -3.50 8.95 3.14
CA ARG A 210 -2.75 8.67 4.38
C ARG A 210 -1.30 9.15 4.30
N ILE A 211 -0.64 8.97 3.16
CA ILE A 211 0.73 9.46 2.92
C ILE A 211 0.76 10.99 2.96
N VAL A 212 -0.18 11.67 2.28
CA VAL A 212 -0.25 13.13 2.27
C VAL A 212 -0.48 13.70 3.67
N GLU A 213 -1.39 13.09 4.43
CA GLU A 213 -1.63 13.51 5.83
C GLU A 213 -0.34 13.42 6.65
N LYS A 214 0.39 12.29 6.54
CA LYS A 214 1.69 12.11 7.22
C LYS A 214 2.76 13.07 6.68
N ALA A 215 2.74 13.44 5.40
CA ALA A 215 3.73 14.33 4.81
C ALA A 215 3.69 15.77 5.39
N LYS A 216 2.65 16.12 6.15
CA LYS A 216 2.61 17.34 6.98
C LYS A 216 3.65 17.30 8.09
N ASP A 217 3.83 16.13 8.71
CA ASP A 217 4.77 15.90 9.81
C ASP A 217 6.16 15.44 9.32
N TYR A 218 6.23 14.88 8.10
CA TYR A 218 7.47 14.38 7.48
C TYR A 218 7.77 15.11 6.16
N PRO A 219 8.46 16.27 6.22
CA PRO A 219 8.81 17.06 5.02
C PRO A 219 9.57 16.27 3.95
N GLU A 220 10.36 15.27 4.34
CA GLU A 220 11.08 14.38 3.43
C GLU A 220 10.16 13.59 2.49
N TRP A 221 8.87 13.41 2.82
CA TRP A 221 7.91 12.70 1.96
C TRP A 221 7.31 13.57 0.87
N GLN A 222 7.31 14.91 1.05
CA GLN A 222 6.61 15.86 0.19
C GLN A 222 7.16 15.89 -1.24
N LYS A 223 8.49 15.90 -1.39
CA LYS A 223 9.13 15.91 -2.71
C LYS A 223 8.94 14.57 -3.44
N PRO A 224 9.22 13.40 -2.83
CA PRO A 224 8.95 12.10 -3.45
C PRO A 224 7.51 11.92 -3.93
N ILE A 225 6.50 12.28 -3.12
CA ILE A 225 5.10 12.13 -3.54
C ILE A 225 4.76 13.06 -4.70
N ALA A 226 5.23 14.32 -4.68
CA ALA A 226 5.00 15.27 -5.77
C ALA A 226 5.62 14.84 -7.11
N MET A 227 6.71 14.06 -7.07
CA MET A 227 7.38 13.54 -8.26
C MET A 227 6.76 12.24 -8.79
N ARG A 228 5.76 11.67 -8.12
CA ARG A 228 5.10 10.45 -8.59
C ARG A 228 4.29 10.71 -9.85
N LYS A 229 4.45 9.82 -10.83
CA LYS A 229 3.65 9.82 -12.06
C LYS A 229 2.19 9.48 -11.72
N ASN A 230 1.25 10.08 -12.43
CA ASN A 230 -0.19 9.84 -12.30
C ASN A 230 -0.76 10.13 -10.90
N LEU A 231 -0.22 11.13 -10.21
CA LEU A 231 -0.76 11.58 -8.92
C LEU A 231 -2.19 12.12 -9.13
N PRO A 232 -3.23 11.60 -8.43
CA PRO A 232 -4.59 12.07 -8.62
C PRO A 232 -4.75 13.56 -8.26
N LYS A 233 -5.63 14.27 -8.98
CA LYS A 233 -5.88 15.70 -8.79
C LYS A 233 -6.17 16.08 -7.34
N GLU A 234 -7.01 15.30 -6.66
CA GLU A 234 -7.37 15.54 -5.25
C GLU A 234 -6.13 15.53 -4.33
N ILE A 235 -5.21 14.59 -4.56
CA ILE A 235 -3.97 14.45 -3.77
C ILE A 235 -3.02 15.62 -4.02
N MET A 236 -2.94 16.07 -5.28
CA MET A 236 -2.16 17.26 -5.65
C MET A 236 -2.70 18.52 -4.95
N GLN A 237 -4.02 18.72 -4.99
CA GLN A 237 -4.66 19.86 -4.33
C GLN A 237 -4.38 19.85 -2.83
N GLU A 238 -4.50 18.70 -2.18
CA GLU A 238 -4.22 18.57 -0.75
C GLU A 238 -2.75 18.90 -0.41
N LEU A 239 -1.79 18.37 -1.18
CA LEU A 239 -0.36 18.69 -1.01
C LEU A 239 -0.09 20.18 -1.20
N THR A 240 -0.64 20.83 -2.23
CA THR A 240 -0.40 22.26 -2.49
C THR A 240 -0.76 23.18 -1.33
N GLY A 241 -1.70 22.77 -0.48
CA GLY A 241 -2.13 23.55 0.67
C GLY A 241 -1.05 23.79 1.71
N PHE A 242 -0.09 22.88 1.87
CA PHE A 242 0.87 22.94 2.99
C PHE A 242 2.35 22.76 2.58
N VAL A 243 2.64 22.33 1.35
CA VAL A 243 4.02 22.12 0.92
C VAL A 243 4.78 23.42 0.63
N GLU A 244 6.11 23.36 0.73
CA GLU A 244 6.99 24.48 0.41
C GLU A 244 6.94 24.89 -1.07
N LYS A 245 7.35 26.13 -1.36
CA LYS A 245 7.36 26.70 -2.72
C LYS A 245 8.09 25.83 -3.75
N SER A 246 9.18 25.17 -3.35
CA SER A 246 9.96 24.27 -4.21
C SER A 246 9.13 23.06 -4.68
N VAL A 247 8.33 22.47 -3.80
CA VAL A 247 7.44 21.34 -4.10
C VAL A 247 6.23 21.80 -4.90
N LYS A 248 5.69 23.00 -4.60
CA LYS A 248 4.61 23.60 -5.40
C LYS A 248 5.01 23.76 -6.87
N THR A 249 6.24 24.19 -7.15
CA THR A 249 6.75 24.28 -8.52
C THR A 249 6.77 22.92 -9.21
N ILE A 250 7.17 21.85 -8.52
CA ILE A 250 7.14 20.48 -9.07
C ILE A 250 5.71 20.05 -9.41
N LEU A 251 4.74 20.36 -8.54
CA LEU A 251 3.33 20.03 -8.79
C LEU A 251 2.74 20.85 -9.95
N LEU A 252 3.13 22.12 -10.08
CA LEU A 252 2.75 22.97 -11.22
C LEU A 252 3.30 22.40 -12.54
N ASP A 253 4.60 22.09 -12.59
CA ASP A 253 5.23 21.52 -13.80
C ASP A 253 4.64 20.15 -14.20
N ALA A 254 4.09 19.42 -13.23
CA ALA A 254 3.46 18.12 -13.44
C ALA A 254 1.98 18.21 -13.87
N THR A 255 1.38 19.41 -13.90
CA THR A 255 -0.04 19.61 -14.18
C THR A 255 -0.29 20.66 -15.26
N ASP A 256 -1.50 20.63 -15.84
CA ASP A 256 -1.95 21.67 -16.79
C ASP A 256 -2.51 22.92 -16.08
N TYR A 257 -2.32 23.07 -14.75
CA TYR A 257 -2.85 24.23 -14.04
C TYR A 257 -2.03 25.48 -14.30
N SER A 258 -2.73 26.60 -14.46
CA SER A 258 -2.13 27.91 -14.32
C SER A 258 -1.74 28.18 -12.86
N GLN A 259 -0.80 29.11 -12.68
CA GLN A 259 -0.39 29.56 -11.34
C GLN A 259 -1.58 30.15 -10.55
N GLU A 260 -2.50 30.85 -11.23
CA GLU A 260 -3.70 31.44 -10.62
C GLU A 260 -4.66 30.37 -10.09
N GLU A 261 -4.92 29.30 -10.85
CA GLU A 261 -5.78 28.19 -10.42
C GLU A 261 -5.19 27.47 -9.19
N MET A 262 -3.87 27.32 -9.13
CA MET A 262 -3.19 26.67 -8.01
C MET A 262 -3.11 27.56 -6.78
N ASP A 263 -3.02 28.88 -6.95
CA ASP A 263 -3.10 29.84 -5.85
C ASP A 263 -4.53 29.88 -5.26
N GLU A 264 -5.57 29.77 -6.11
CA GLU A 264 -6.96 29.64 -5.64
C GLU A 264 -7.19 28.32 -4.90
N ILE A 265 -6.68 27.20 -5.42
CA ILE A 265 -6.70 25.90 -4.74
C ILE A 265 -5.96 25.99 -3.40
N THR A 266 -4.76 26.55 -3.39
CA THR A 266 -3.94 26.71 -2.18
C THR A 266 -4.72 27.51 -1.13
N THR A 267 -5.27 28.67 -1.52
CA THR A 267 -6.05 29.53 -0.62
C THR A 267 -7.21 28.75 0.00
N ASN A 268 -7.95 28.01 -0.81
CA ASN A 268 -9.06 27.19 -0.35
C ASN A 268 -8.62 26.06 0.60
N VAL A 269 -7.48 25.41 0.34
CA VAL A 269 -6.98 24.33 1.21
C VAL A 269 -6.43 24.88 2.53
N VAL A 270 -5.62 25.95 2.50
CA VAL A 270 -5.10 26.62 3.71
C VAL A 270 -6.25 27.06 4.60
N ARG A 271 -7.27 27.71 4.03
CA ARG A 271 -8.46 28.16 4.76
C ARG A 271 -9.20 27.00 5.46
N ARG A 272 -9.30 25.83 4.81
CA ARG A 272 -9.90 24.62 5.42
C ARG A 272 -9.06 24.05 6.55
N VAL A 273 -7.73 24.06 6.42
CA VAL A 273 -6.80 23.59 7.47
C VAL A 273 -6.88 24.52 8.68
N GLU A 274 -6.78 25.84 8.47
CA GLU A 274 -6.93 26.84 9.53
C GLU A 274 -8.28 26.68 10.24
N PHE A 275 -9.37 26.50 9.48
CA PHE A 275 -10.68 26.25 10.07
C PHE A 275 -10.75 24.95 10.89
N ALA A 276 -10.06 23.88 10.47
CA ALA A 276 -10.01 22.62 11.20
C ALA A 276 -9.26 22.74 12.53
N ASP A 277 -8.17 23.51 12.55
CA ASP A 277 -7.35 23.73 13.75
C ASP A 277 -8.10 24.49 14.85
N GLU A 278 -9.08 25.31 14.47
CA GLU A 278 -9.93 26.06 15.40
C GLU A 278 -10.93 25.19 16.18
N LYS A 279 -11.10 23.89 15.87
CA LYS A 279 -12.02 22.98 16.59
C LYS A 279 -11.74 22.85 18.10
N ARG A 280 -10.63 23.38 18.60
CA ARG A 280 -10.30 23.44 20.03
C ARG A 280 -11.17 24.45 20.80
N GLU A 281 -11.73 25.46 20.12
CA GLU A 281 -12.68 26.43 20.69
C GLU A 281 -14.11 25.84 20.69
N LYS A 282 -14.94 26.24 21.66
CA LYS A 282 -16.35 25.81 21.68
C LYS A 282 -17.07 26.31 20.44
N VAL A 283 -17.86 25.45 19.81
CA VAL A 283 -18.59 25.75 18.56
C VAL A 283 -19.42 27.03 18.66
N GLN A 284 -20.10 27.25 19.79
CA GLN A 284 -20.93 28.45 20.01
C GLN A 284 -20.12 29.75 19.99
N ASP A 285 -18.94 29.74 20.59
CA ASP A 285 -18.04 30.90 20.65
C ASP A 285 -17.47 31.19 19.25
N ARG A 286 -17.05 30.14 18.52
CA ARG A 286 -16.60 30.25 17.11
C ARG A 286 -17.67 30.86 16.22
N VAL A 287 -18.90 30.34 16.27
CA VAL A 287 -20.02 30.85 15.46
C VAL A 287 -20.31 32.31 15.79
N LEU A 288 -20.36 32.67 17.08
CA LEU A 288 -20.59 34.05 17.51
C LEU A 288 -19.49 35.00 17.01
N ARG A 289 -18.24 34.56 17.01
CA ARG A 289 -17.10 35.32 16.48
C ARG A 289 -17.26 35.58 14.98
N TYR A 290 -17.45 34.53 14.17
CA TYR A 290 -17.67 34.67 12.73
C TYR A 290 -18.90 35.53 12.40
N TYR A 291 -19.98 35.41 13.19
CA TYR A 291 -21.18 36.22 13.03
C TYR A 291 -20.91 37.71 13.31
N LYS A 292 -20.21 38.03 14.41
CA LYS A 292 -19.85 39.41 14.77
C LYS A 292 -18.87 40.05 13.77
N GLU A 293 -17.98 39.26 13.20
CA GLU A 293 -17.02 39.71 12.18
C GLU A 293 -17.67 39.86 10.79
N GLY A 294 -18.94 39.47 10.62
CA GLY A 294 -19.61 39.48 9.32
C GLY A 294 -19.06 38.46 8.33
N ARG A 295 -18.33 37.46 8.83
CA ARG A 295 -17.66 36.41 8.05
C ARG A 295 -18.42 35.08 8.07
N LEU A 296 -19.58 35.02 8.72
CA LEU A 296 -20.43 33.83 8.68
C LEU A 296 -21.21 33.78 7.36
N ASP A 297 -20.52 33.43 6.29
CA ASP A 297 -21.00 33.50 4.90
C ASP A 297 -20.93 32.14 4.18
N ASN A 298 -21.19 32.15 2.87
CA ASN A 298 -21.10 30.96 2.01
C ASN A 298 -19.77 30.23 2.12
N GLU A 299 -18.70 31.01 2.22
CA GLU A 299 -17.33 30.55 2.19
C GLU A 299 -17.00 29.75 3.45
N ILE A 300 -17.28 30.32 4.63
CA ILE A 300 -17.07 29.66 5.92
C ILE A 300 -17.97 28.42 6.10
N ILE A 301 -19.23 28.46 5.63
CA ILE A 301 -20.11 27.28 5.67
C ILE A 301 -19.55 26.15 4.81
N GLN A 302 -19.01 26.46 3.63
CA GLN A 302 -18.41 25.46 2.74
C GLN A 302 -17.13 24.85 3.32
N ASP A 303 -16.31 25.61 4.06
CA ASP A 303 -15.15 25.06 4.76
C ASP A 303 -15.56 24.09 5.86
N ALA A 304 -16.54 24.48 6.68
CA ALA A 304 -17.08 23.65 7.75
C ALA A 304 -17.64 22.31 7.21
N LEU A 305 -18.36 22.35 6.08
CA LEU A 305 -18.83 21.13 5.40
C LEU A 305 -17.66 20.25 4.93
N SER A 306 -16.62 20.86 4.35
CA SER A 306 -15.44 20.15 3.84
C SER A 306 -14.68 19.39 4.93
N VAL A 307 -14.63 19.93 6.15
CA VAL A 307 -14.00 19.28 7.33
C VAL A 307 -15.00 18.52 8.20
N ARG A 308 -16.22 18.28 7.67
CA ARG A 308 -17.34 17.57 8.32
C ARG A 308 -17.69 18.10 9.73
N ASP A 309 -17.51 19.40 9.96
CA ASP A 309 -17.88 20.07 11.20
C ASP A 309 -19.40 20.38 11.21
N THR A 310 -20.20 19.32 11.28
CA THR A 310 -21.66 19.40 11.17
C THR A 310 -22.30 20.25 12.28
N ASP A 311 -21.77 20.17 13.50
CA ASP A 311 -22.23 20.98 14.63
C ASP A 311 -22.03 22.48 14.38
N PHE A 312 -20.87 22.88 13.83
CA PHE A 312 -20.64 24.26 13.42
C PHE A 312 -21.62 24.70 12.34
N VAL A 313 -21.86 23.88 11.31
CA VAL A 313 -22.81 24.22 10.24
C VAL A 313 -24.23 24.41 10.80
N ILE A 314 -24.69 23.50 11.67
CA ILE A 314 -26.00 23.59 12.32
C ILE A 314 -26.13 24.85 13.17
N CYS A 315 -25.12 25.13 14.01
CA CYS A 315 -25.12 26.30 14.87
C CYS A 315 -25.05 27.61 14.05
N SER A 316 -24.31 27.60 12.95
CA SER A 316 -24.23 28.74 12.03
C SER A 316 -25.55 29.02 11.33
N LEU A 317 -26.23 27.98 10.83
CA LEU A 317 -27.58 28.12 10.25
C LEU A 317 -28.58 28.66 11.29
N ALA A 318 -28.50 28.18 12.52
CA ALA A 318 -29.34 28.66 13.61
C ALA A 318 -29.09 30.15 13.90
N ALA A 319 -27.82 30.58 13.93
CA ALA A 319 -27.44 31.98 14.13
C ALA A 319 -27.89 32.89 12.98
N LEU A 320 -27.71 32.46 11.72
CA LEU A 320 -28.11 33.22 10.53
C LEU A 320 -29.63 33.42 10.42
N ILE A 321 -30.40 32.40 10.80
CA ILE A 321 -31.86 32.41 10.72
C ILE A 321 -32.52 33.04 11.96
N GLY A 322 -31.80 33.08 13.08
CA GLY A 322 -32.35 33.52 14.38
C GLY A 322 -33.21 32.45 15.06
N THR A 323 -32.79 31.18 14.98
CA THR A 323 -33.49 30.03 15.60
C THR A 323 -32.53 29.20 16.48
N THR A 324 -32.97 28.04 16.96
CA THR A 324 -32.14 27.14 17.78
C THR A 324 -31.46 26.06 16.93
N ALA A 325 -30.27 25.62 17.36
CA ALA A 325 -29.58 24.49 16.74
C ALA A 325 -30.41 23.21 16.76
N GLN A 326 -31.29 23.04 17.77
CA GLN A 326 -32.19 21.90 17.86
C GLN A 326 -33.23 21.90 16.74
N THR A 327 -33.83 23.06 16.46
CA THR A 327 -34.77 23.24 15.34
C THR A 327 -34.10 22.91 13.99
N ILE A 328 -32.88 23.39 13.78
CA ILE A 328 -32.12 23.07 12.55
C ILE A 328 -31.87 21.56 12.44
N ARG A 329 -31.45 20.89 13.52
CA ARG A 329 -31.24 19.42 13.51
C ARG A 329 -32.51 18.66 13.12
N GLU A 330 -33.65 19.04 13.70
CA GLU A 330 -34.93 18.41 13.41
C GLU A 330 -35.30 18.54 11.92
N ILE A 331 -35.10 19.72 11.34
CA ILE A 331 -35.36 19.95 9.91
C ILE A 331 -34.41 19.12 9.03
N ILE A 332 -33.11 19.09 9.35
CA ILE A 332 -32.13 18.30 8.60
C ILE A 332 -32.47 16.79 8.67
N GLN A 333 -32.93 16.30 9.82
CA GLN A 333 -33.33 14.91 10.01
C GLN A 333 -34.55 14.49 9.20
N MET A 334 -35.42 15.44 8.81
CA MET A 334 -36.55 15.16 7.90
C MET A 334 -36.09 14.75 6.50
N LYS A 335 -34.82 15.01 6.13
CA LYS A 335 -34.23 14.70 4.82
C LYS A 335 -35.04 15.24 3.63
N SER A 336 -35.71 16.38 3.81
CA SER A 336 -36.48 17.04 2.77
C SER A 336 -35.61 18.04 2.00
N ALA A 337 -35.43 17.83 0.70
CA ALA A 337 -34.64 18.73 -0.15
C ALA A 337 -35.22 20.16 -0.15
N LYS A 338 -36.54 20.28 -0.24
CA LYS A 338 -37.23 21.58 -0.21
C LYS A 338 -36.99 22.33 1.11
N ALA A 339 -36.97 21.61 2.23
CA ALA A 339 -36.71 22.19 3.54
C ALA A 339 -35.27 22.70 3.66
N VAL A 340 -34.28 21.91 3.22
CA VAL A 340 -32.86 22.30 3.24
C VAL A 340 -32.59 23.49 2.31
N VAL A 341 -33.21 23.50 1.13
CA VAL A 341 -33.10 24.63 0.18
C VAL A 341 -33.72 25.89 0.76
N ALA A 342 -34.89 25.81 1.37
CA ALA A 342 -35.54 26.94 2.02
C ALA A 342 -34.74 27.48 3.22
N LEU A 343 -34.15 26.59 4.03
CA LEU A 343 -33.22 26.96 5.10
C LEU A 343 -32.01 27.74 4.58
N ALA A 344 -31.35 27.23 3.54
CA ALA A 344 -30.18 27.88 2.95
C ALA A 344 -30.53 29.26 2.38
N TRP A 345 -31.70 29.37 1.72
CA TRP A 345 -32.19 30.64 1.19
C TRP A 345 -32.48 31.65 2.31
N LYS A 346 -33.20 31.25 3.37
CA LYS A 346 -33.47 32.10 4.55
C LYS A 346 -32.18 32.56 5.22
N ALA A 347 -31.17 31.71 5.28
CA ALA A 347 -29.85 32.02 5.83
C ALA A 347 -29.00 32.93 4.92
N GLY A 348 -29.50 33.37 3.76
CA GLY A 348 -28.77 34.20 2.81
C GLY A 348 -27.65 33.47 2.06
N LEU A 349 -27.67 32.13 2.06
CA LEU A 349 -26.66 31.32 1.39
C LEU A 349 -27.02 31.13 -0.09
N SER A 350 -26.01 30.89 -0.91
CA SER A 350 -26.16 30.57 -2.33
C SER A 350 -26.74 29.16 -2.54
N MET A 351 -27.36 28.93 -3.71
CA MET A 351 -27.87 27.61 -4.07
C MET A 351 -26.75 26.56 -4.19
N ARG A 352 -25.51 26.98 -4.47
CA ARG A 352 -24.33 26.09 -4.45
C ARG A 352 -24.05 25.55 -3.05
N THR A 353 -24.14 26.42 -2.03
CA THR A 353 -24.03 25.99 -0.63
C THR A 353 -25.23 25.14 -0.24
N ALA A 354 -26.44 25.49 -0.68
CA ALA A 354 -27.65 24.68 -0.47
C ALA A 354 -27.52 23.26 -1.03
N LEU A 355 -26.94 23.09 -2.22
CA LEU A 355 -26.67 21.78 -2.80
C LEU A 355 -25.73 20.93 -1.93
N ARG A 356 -24.64 21.53 -1.43
CA ARG A 356 -23.72 20.84 -0.51
C ARG A 356 -24.38 20.49 0.83
N LEU A 357 -25.23 21.37 1.37
CA LEU A 357 -26.02 21.06 2.57
C LEU A 357 -26.93 19.84 2.35
N GLN A 358 -27.58 19.72 1.18
CA GLN A 358 -28.40 18.55 0.85
C GLN A 358 -27.56 17.26 0.80
N GLN A 359 -26.37 17.32 0.19
CA GLN A 359 -25.50 16.15 -0.03
C GLN A 359 -24.72 15.71 1.22
N GLU A 360 -24.07 16.68 1.89
CA GLU A 360 -23.08 16.41 2.93
C GLU A 360 -23.68 16.49 4.34
N LEU A 361 -24.60 17.42 4.59
CA LEU A 361 -25.23 17.61 5.90
C LEU A 361 -26.50 16.75 6.06
N ALA A 362 -27.45 16.86 5.13
CA ALA A 362 -28.73 16.13 5.19
C ALA A 362 -28.68 14.73 4.57
N GLN A 363 -27.66 14.44 3.76
CA GLN A 363 -27.46 13.15 3.08
C GLN A 363 -28.72 12.70 2.32
N ILE A 364 -29.25 13.61 1.51
CA ILE A 364 -30.44 13.39 0.68
C ILE A 364 -30.06 12.48 -0.50
N PRO A 365 -30.87 11.46 -0.83
CA PRO A 365 -30.63 10.61 -2.00
C PRO A 365 -30.54 11.43 -3.29
N HIS A 366 -29.65 11.04 -4.20
CA HIS A 366 -29.43 11.77 -5.46
C HIS A 366 -30.70 11.98 -6.30
N THR A 367 -31.69 11.10 -6.20
CA THR A 367 -32.98 11.22 -6.90
C THR A 367 -33.84 12.38 -6.41
N ASP A 368 -33.63 12.82 -5.18
CA ASP A 368 -34.49 13.77 -4.48
C ASP A 368 -33.82 15.14 -4.33
N ILE A 369 -32.56 15.27 -4.75
CA ILE A 369 -31.78 16.51 -4.69
C ILE A 369 -32.38 17.55 -5.63
N ILE A 370 -32.49 18.78 -5.12
CA ILE A 370 -32.87 19.95 -5.90
C ILE A 370 -31.60 20.66 -6.38
N TYR A 371 -31.46 20.76 -7.70
CA TYR A 371 -30.30 21.35 -8.37
C TYR A 371 -30.51 22.83 -8.71
N PRO A 372 -29.43 23.65 -8.76
CA PRO A 372 -29.52 25.05 -9.16
C PRO A 372 -30.11 25.24 -10.57
N ARG A 373 -30.92 26.29 -10.75
CA ARG A 373 -31.37 26.74 -12.08
C ARG A 373 -30.29 27.63 -12.69
N GLY A 374 -29.94 27.41 -13.96
CA GLY A 374 -28.90 28.20 -14.63
C GLY A 374 -27.50 28.08 -14.01
N GLY A 375 -27.28 27.11 -13.11
CA GLY A 375 -26.01 26.89 -12.42
C GLY A 375 -25.86 27.60 -11.07
N THR A 376 -26.60 28.70 -10.81
CA THR A 376 -26.45 29.51 -9.60
C THR A 376 -27.74 29.79 -8.84
N ASP A 377 -28.88 29.77 -9.51
CA ASP A 377 -30.11 30.33 -8.96
C ASP A 377 -30.94 29.29 -8.22
N TYR A 378 -31.70 29.74 -7.23
CA TYR A 378 -32.70 28.92 -6.57
C TYR A 378 -33.79 28.51 -7.58
N PRO A 379 -34.09 27.21 -7.72
CA PRO A 379 -35.06 26.74 -8.71
C PRO A 379 -36.51 26.86 -8.22
N LEU A 380 -36.73 27.07 -6.91
CA LEU A 380 -38.04 27.29 -6.30
C LEU A 380 -38.38 28.78 -6.32
N THR A 381 -39.67 29.11 -6.39
CA THR A 381 -40.13 30.50 -6.29
C THR A 381 -40.05 31.01 -4.85
N ASP A 382 -39.99 32.32 -4.66
CA ASP A 382 -40.02 32.93 -3.32
C ASP A 382 -41.27 32.52 -2.53
N ASP A 383 -42.42 32.37 -3.19
CA ASP A 383 -43.66 31.89 -2.57
C ASP A 383 -43.52 30.44 -2.08
N ASP A 384 -42.93 29.56 -2.88
CA ASP A 384 -42.67 28.17 -2.48
C ASP A 384 -41.69 28.10 -1.30
N LEU A 385 -40.64 28.92 -1.33
CA LEU A 385 -39.62 28.98 -0.27
C LEU A 385 -40.22 29.49 1.04
N ASN A 386 -41.01 30.55 0.98
CA ASN A 386 -41.73 31.09 2.14
C ASN A 386 -42.74 30.06 2.69
N TRP A 387 -43.46 29.35 1.83
CA TRP A 387 -44.38 28.30 2.26
C TRP A 387 -43.65 27.18 3.03
N GLN A 388 -42.47 26.76 2.55
CA GLN A 388 -41.66 25.77 3.28
C GLN A 388 -41.20 26.32 4.63
N LEU A 389 -40.81 27.59 4.71
CA LEU A 389 -40.41 28.22 5.96
C LEU A 389 -41.56 28.32 6.97
N ASP A 390 -42.76 28.68 6.51
CA ASP A 390 -43.97 28.69 7.33
C ASP A 390 -44.27 27.29 7.88
N PHE A 391 -44.19 26.27 7.03
CA PHE A 391 -44.38 24.87 7.44
C PHE A 391 -43.39 24.42 8.53
N MET A 392 -42.17 24.95 8.50
CA MET A 392 -41.13 24.69 9.51
C MET A 392 -41.19 25.63 10.73
N ASN A 393 -42.22 26.49 10.83
CA ASN A 393 -42.34 27.55 11.84
C ASN A 393 -41.18 28.58 11.83
N LEU A 394 -40.57 28.79 10.66
CA LEU A 394 -39.48 29.76 10.42
C LEU A 394 -39.95 30.99 9.62
N GLY A 395 -41.25 31.11 9.34
CA GLY A 395 -41.82 32.14 8.46
C GLY A 395 -41.91 33.54 9.03
N GLN A 396 -42.01 33.71 10.36
CA GLN A 396 -42.17 35.03 10.96
C GLN A 396 -40.83 35.67 11.34
N THR A 397 -40.48 36.74 10.63
CA THR A 397 -39.48 37.71 11.07
C THR A 397 -40.00 38.37 12.35
N GLN A 398 -39.38 38.09 13.50
CA GLN A 398 -39.49 39.02 14.63
C GLN A 398 -38.87 40.33 14.16
N LYS A 399 -39.73 41.34 14.00
CA LYS A 399 -39.35 42.73 13.69
C LYS A 399 -38.55 43.35 14.82
#